data_AF-A0AB32WH35-F1
#
_entry.id   AF-A0AB32WH35-F1
#
_cell.length_a   1.000
_cell.length_b   1.000
_cell.length_c   1.000
_cell.angle_alpha   90.00
_cell.angle_beta   90.00
_cell.angle_gamma   90.00
#
_symmetry.space_group_name_H-M   'P 1'
#
loop_
_entity.id
_entity.type
_entity.pdbx_description
1 polymer ?
#
loop_
_entity_poly.entity_id
_entity_poly.type
_entity_poly.pdbx_seq_one_letter_code
_entity_poly.pdbx_strand_id
1 'polypeptide(L)'
;MALILHTSHSMALQPWKQMLFFSIGRAVYPAKTPTRSFNAPDLLPFTAPFTFSISPNKNNLTGHGLVFIFVRCTGIQYLGFLNRSDDGNLNNHAFAIEFDVFKNQEFNDINNDNDVAVGVNSVTSLESEKA
;
A
#
# COMPACT_ATOMS: atom_id res chain seq x y z
N MET A 1 0.08 -10.78 7.45
CA MET A 1 0.88 -9.98 6.50
C MET A 1 0.14 -9.97 5.18
N ALA A 2 -0.05 -8.81 4.56
CA ALA A 2 -0.59 -8.70 3.22
C ALA A 2 0.35 -7.85 2.37
N LEU A 3 0.53 -8.26 1.12
CA LEU A 3 1.10 -7.42 0.08
C LEU A 3 -0.08 -6.94 -0.75
N ILE A 4 -0.23 -5.63 -0.88
CA ILE A 4 -1.31 -5.03 -1.64
C ILE A 4 -0.68 -4.29 -2.80
N LEU A 5 -1.08 -4.68 -4.01
CA LEU A 5 -0.60 -4.08 -5.23
C LEU A 5 -1.69 -3.17 -5.76
N HIS A 6 -1.47 -1.86 -5.74
CA HIS A 6 -2.44 -0.88 -6.24
C HIS A 6 -1.98 -0.29 -7.58
N THR A 7 -2.24 -1.04 -8.65
CA THR A 7 -2.00 -0.55 -10.01
C THR A 7 -3.19 0.28 -10.51
N SER A 8 -3.01 1.55 -10.83
CA SER A 8 -3.90 2.18 -11.80
C SER A 8 -3.58 1.58 -13.18
N HIS A 9 -4.61 1.03 -13.82
CA HIS A 9 -4.67 0.53 -15.19
C HIS A 9 -4.15 -0.91 -15.46
N SER A 10 -5.03 -1.74 -16.03
CA SER A 10 -4.69 -3.02 -16.68
C SER A 10 -5.25 -3.09 -18.10
N MET A 11 -4.48 -3.76 -18.96
CA MET A 11 -4.71 -4.07 -20.36
C MET A 11 -5.97 -4.91 -20.58
N ALA A 12 -6.87 -4.45 -21.46
CA ALA A 12 -7.67 -5.32 -22.33
C ALA A 12 -8.27 -4.53 -23.50
N LEU A 13 -7.81 -4.79 -24.73
CA LEU A 13 -8.60 -4.54 -25.93
C LEU A 13 -9.73 -5.59 -25.96
N GLN A 14 -10.89 -5.27 -25.40
CA GLN A 14 -12.12 -5.98 -25.74
C GLN A 14 -13.23 -4.98 -26.06
N PRO A 15 -14.03 -5.22 -27.12
CA PRO A 15 -14.58 -4.09 -27.86
C PRO A 15 -15.79 -3.42 -27.20
N TRP A 16 -16.38 -3.96 -26.13
CA TRP A 16 -17.66 -3.44 -25.59
C TRP A 16 -17.92 -3.71 -24.09
N LYS A 17 -16.93 -3.54 -23.20
CA LYS A 17 -17.19 -3.50 -21.73
C LYS A 17 -16.46 -2.33 -21.08
N GLN A 18 -17.19 -1.61 -20.23
CA GLN A 18 -16.79 -0.41 -19.49
C GLN A 18 -15.31 -0.37 -19.10
N MET A 19 -14.63 0.71 -19.50
CA MET A 19 -13.31 1.09 -18.98
C MET A 19 -13.43 1.27 -17.46
N LEU A 20 -12.96 0.30 -16.68
CA LEU A 20 -12.76 0.48 -15.25
C LEU A 20 -11.39 1.16 -15.07
N PHE A 21 -11.42 2.46 -14.76
CA PHE A 21 -10.23 3.32 -14.63
C PHE A 21 -9.37 3.01 -13.39
N PHE A 22 -9.81 2.08 -12.54
CA PHE A 22 -9.13 1.70 -11.29
C PHE A 22 -9.09 0.18 -11.14
N SER A 23 -7.92 -0.36 -10.79
CA SER A 23 -7.72 -1.78 -10.47
C SER A 23 -7.03 -1.89 -9.12
N ILE A 24 -7.43 -2.88 -8.32
CA ILE A 24 -6.83 -3.15 -7.01
C ILE A 24 -6.52 -4.64 -6.94
N GLY A 25 -5.25 -4.98 -6.73
CA GLY A 25 -4.78 -6.34 -6.52
C GLY A 25 -4.32 -6.56 -5.08
N ARG A 26 -4.53 -7.77 -4.54
CA ARG A 26 -4.07 -8.13 -3.19
C ARG A 26 -3.53 -9.54 -3.17
N ALA A 27 -2.39 -9.73 -2.52
CA ALA A 27 -1.80 -11.02 -2.21
C ALA A 27 -1.59 -11.11 -0.70
N VAL A 28 -2.32 -12.00 -0.02
CA VAL A 28 -2.26 -12.14 1.44
C VAL A 28 -1.48 -13.38 1.79
N TYR A 29 -0.52 -13.26 2.72
CA TYR A 29 0.11 -14.44 3.29
C TYR A 29 -0.92 -15.17 4.16
N PRO A 30 -1.24 -16.44 3.88
CA PRO A 30 -2.43 -17.09 4.44
C PRO A 30 -2.34 -17.37 5.95
N ALA A 31 -1.13 -17.38 6.52
CA ALA A 31 -0.92 -17.58 7.94
C ALA A 31 -0.69 -16.25 8.68
N LYS A 32 -1.09 -16.20 9.96
CA LYS A 32 -0.79 -15.06 10.83
C LYS A 32 0.71 -15.02 11.12
N THR A 33 1.32 -13.85 10.96
CA THR A 33 2.72 -13.61 11.29
C THR A 33 2.81 -13.10 12.73
N PRO A 34 3.47 -13.81 13.65
CA PRO A 34 3.69 -13.31 15.01
C PRO A 34 4.61 -12.10 14.98
N THR A 35 4.22 -11.01 15.64
CA THR A 35 5.05 -9.79 15.79
C THR A 35 5.67 -9.66 17.18
N ARG A 36 5.23 -10.50 18.12
CA ARG A 36 5.68 -10.55 19.51
C ARG A 36 5.54 -11.99 20.03
N SER A 37 6.44 -12.41 20.92
CA SER A 37 6.32 -13.68 21.63
C SER A 37 5.24 -13.62 22.71
N PHE A 38 4.50 -14.72 22.91
CA PHE A 38 3.34 -14.76 23.82
C PHE A 38 3.65 -14.28 25.25
N ASN A 39 4.90 -14.45 25.72
CA ASN A 39 5.34 -14.12 27.08
C ASN A 39 6.50 -13.12 27.16
N ALA A 40 6.83 -12.41 26.06
CA ALA A 40 7.91 -11.43 26.06
C ALA A 40 7.39 -10.06 25.58
N PRO A 41 7.85 -8.94 26.17
CA PRO A 41 7.46 -7.61 25.73
C PRO A 41 8.05 -7.25 24.35
N ASP A 42 9.13 -7.93 23.96
CA ASP A 42 9.96 -7.57 22.81
C ASP A 42 9.29 -7.88 21.46
N LEU A 43 9.53 -7.00 20.49
CA LEU A 43 9.10 -7.20 19.11
C LEU A 43 10.00 -8.24 18.43
N LEU A 44 9.37 -9.10 17.61
CA LEU A 44 10.11 -10.04 16.78
C LEU A 44 10.66 -9.31 15.55
N PRO A 45 11.96 -9.46 15.22
CA PRO A 45 12.49 -8.91 13.98
C PRO A 45 11.85 -9.63 12.78
N PHE A 46 11.71 -8.91 11.67
CA PHE A 46 11.23 -9.49 10.42
C PHE A 46 12.10 -9.05 9.24
N THR A 47 12.10 -9.86 8.20
CA THR A 47 12.67 -9.53 6.90
C THR A 47 11.76 -10.12 5.84
N ALA A 48 11.39 -9.30 4.86
CA ALA A 48 10.51 -9.69 3.77
C ALA A 48 11.15 -9.24 2.45
N PRO A 49 12.01 -10.05 1.83
CA PRO A 49 12.58 -9.71 0.53
C PRO A 49 11.52 -9.91 -0.55
N PHE A 50 11.41 -8.94 -1.46
CA PHE A 50 10.57 -9.05 -2.64
C PHE A 50 11.17 -8.26 -3.81
N THR A 51 10.68 -8.55 -5.01
CA THR A 51 11.00 -7.81 -6.22
C THR A 51 9.70 -7.48 -6.93
N PHE A 52 9.61 -6.27 -7.45
CA PHE A 52 8.46 -5.80 -8.20
C PHE A 52 8.93 -4.90 -9.34
N SER A 53 8.06 -4.68 -10.32
CA SER A 53 8.30 -3.77 -11.43
C SER A 53 7.03 -2.97 -11.71
N ILE A 54 7.16 -1.65 -11.75
CA ILE A 54 6.08 -0.75 -12.18
C ILE A 54 6.46 -0.27 -13.58
N SER A 55 5.61 -0.54 -14.56
CA SER A 55 5.83 -0.14 -15.95
C SER A 55 4.87 0.99 -16.30
N PRO A 56 5.36 2.25 -16.36
CA PRO A 56 4.52 3.39 -16.71
C PRO A 56 4.01 3.27 -18.15
N ASN A 57 2.75 3.60 -18.38
CA ASN A 57 2.21 3.73 -19.73
C ASN A 57 2.44 5.17 -20.20
N LYS A 58 3.21 5.37 -21.27
CA LYS A 58 3.59 6.69 -21.80
C LYS A 58 2.42 7.63 -22.11
N ASN A 59 1.21 7.09 -22.29
CA ASN A 59 0.03 7.87 -22.65
C ASN A 59 -0.88 8.18 -21.46
N ASN A 60 -0.62 7.64 -20.26
CA ASN A 60 -1.48 7.78 -19.09
C ASN A 60 -0.69 8.21 -17.84
N LEU A 61 -1.39 8.79 -16.87
CA LEU A 61 -0.85 8.97 -15.53
C LEU A 61 -0.52 7.59 -14.94
N THR A 62 0.71 7.44 -14.46
CA THR A 62 1.15 6.25 -13.73
C THR A 62 0.87 6.50 -12.26
N GLY A 63 0.25 5.53 -11.58
CA GLY A 63 -0.17 5.65 -10.18
C GLY A 63 -0.91 4.39 -9.73
N HIS A 64 -1.30 4.22 -8.47
CA HIS A 64 -0.75 4.94 -7.32
C HIS A 64 0.55 4.26 -6.87
N GLY A 65 0.60 2.92 -6.78
CA GLY A 65 1.85 2.26 -6.41
C GLY A 65 1.70 0.84 -5.89
N LEU A 66 2.57 0.46 -4.97
CA LEU A 66 2.54 -0.81 -4.25
C LEU A 66 2.67 -0.55 -2.76
N VAL A 67 1.92 -1.27 -1.93
CA VAL A 67 2.05 -1.18 -0.48
C VAL A 67 2.25 -2.56 0.15
N PHE A 68 3.28 -2.67 0.96
CA PHE A 68 3.51 -3.82 1.82
C PHE A 68 2.99 -3.53 3.22
N ILE A 69 2.10 -4.36 3.75
CA ILE A 69 1.30 -4.02 4.93
C ILE A 69 1.24 -5.15 5.98
N PHE A 70 1.41 -4.75 7.24
CA PHE A 70 1.05 -5.52 8.42
C PHE A 70 -0.25 -4.98 9.02
N VAL A 71 -1.27 -5.84 9.09
CA VAL A 71 -2.58 -5.54 9.68
C VAL A 71 -3.10 -6.72 10.49
N ARG A 72 -3.96 -6.44 11.47
CA ARG A 72 -4.67 -7.47 12.23
C ARG A 72 -5.75 -8.19 11.42
N CYS A 73 -6.43 -7.48 10.53
CA CYS A 73 -7.55 -7.99 9.72
C CYS A 73 -7.47 -7.45 8.28
N THR A 74 -7.94 -8.23 7.31
CA THR A 74 -7.86 -7.91 5.86
C THR A 74 -9.03 -7.08 5.34
N GLY A 75 -9.84 -6.48 6.21
CA GLY A 75 -10.95 -5.61 5.84
C GLY A 75 -10.45 -4.21 5.54
N ILE A 76 -10.12 -3.92 4.27
CA ILE A 76 -9.41 -2.68 3.92
C ILE A 76 -9.95 -2.06 2.63
N GLN A 77 -10.17 -0.73 2.61
CA GLN A 77 -10.51 0.11 1.45
C GLN A 77 -9.47 1.25 1.32
N TYR A 78 -9.32 1.86 0.13
CA TYR A 78 -8.30 2.86 -0.28
C TYR A 78 -6.84 2.41 -0.18
N LEU A 79 -6.16 2.25 -1.34
CA LEU A 79 -4.85 1.57 -1.47
C LEU A 79 -4.78 0.20 -0.77
N GLY A 80 -5.93 -0.30 -0.27
CA GLY A 80 -6.04 -1.39 0.66
C GLY A 80 -5.43 -1.16 2.05
N PHE A 81 -5.34 0.08 2.57
CA PHE A 81 -4.76 0.37 3.90
C PHE A 81 -5.78 0.92 4.94
N LEU A 82 -6.58 1.95 4.64
CA LEU A 82 -7.53 2.56 5.60
C LEU A 82 -8.71 3.27 4.93
N ASN A 83 -9.87 3.27 5.59
CA ASN A 83 -10.96 4.18 5.21
C ASN A 83 -10.61 5.61 5.65
N ARG A 84 -11.04 6.63 4.90
CA ARG A 84 -10.83 8.04 5.25
C ARG A 84 -11.41 8.40 6.62
N SER A 85 -12.48 7.72 7.04
CA SER A 85 -13.06 7.88 8.38
C SER A 85 -12.20 7.32 9.52
N ASP A 86 -11.30 6.39 9.21
CA ASP A 86 -10.45 5.68 10.17
C ASP A 86 -8.98 6.13 10.10
N ASP A 87 -8.68 7.13 9.28
CA ASP A 87 -7.33 7.67 9.13
C ASP A 87 -6.80 8.23 10.46
N GLY A 88 -5.60 7.79 10.86
CA GLY A 88 -4.97 8.14 12.14
C GLY A 88 -5.50 7.37 13.36
N ASN A 89 -6.46 6.45 13.20
CA ASN A 89 -7.02 5.70 14.32
C ASN A 89 -6.03 4.66 14.88
N LEU A 90 -5.61 4.82 16.14
CA LEU A 90 -4.67 3.92 16.81
C LEU A 90 -5.16 2.46 16.91
N ASN A 91 -6.47 2.23 16.76
CA ASN A 91 -7.08 0.90 16.77
C ASN A 91 -6.98 0.16 15.42
N ASN A 92 -6.45 0.80 14.38
CA ASN A 92 -6.22 0.15 13.09
C ASN A 92 -5.15 -0.94 13.20
N HIS A 93 -4.13 -0.69 14.03
CA HIS A 93 -2.95 -1.54 14.19
C HIS A 93 -2.35 -1.95 12.84
N ALA A 94 -2.16 -0.93 12.01
CA ALA A 94 -1.72 -1.05 10.65
C ALA A 94 -0.35 -0.39 10.49
N PHE A 95 0.58 -1.10 9.86
CA PHE A 95 1.89 -0.62 9.49
C PHE A 95 2.08 -0.88 8.00
N ALA A 96 2.50 0.14 7.25
CA ALA A 96 2.67 0.05 5.81
C ALA A 96 4.01 0.62 5.36
N ILE A 97 4.54 0.02 4.30
CA ILE A 97 5.63 0.54 3.49
C ILE A 97 5.06 0.71 2.08
N GLU A 98 4.97 1.96 1.64
CA GLU A 98 4.42 2.35 0.35
C GLU A 98 5.54 2.69 -0.63
N PHE A 99 5.33 2.30 -1.89
CA PHE A 99 6.14 2.63 -3.04
C PHE A 99 5.24 3.40 -3.99
N ASP A 100 5.22 4.72 -3.79
CA ASP A 100 4.37 5.63 -4.56
C ASP A 100 5.10 6.05 -5.84
N VAL A 101 4.35 6.12 -6.94
CA VAL A 101 4.83 6.62 -8.23
C VAL A 101 3.99 7.81 -8.73
N PHE A 102 3.08 8.31 -7.88
CA PHE A 102 2.16 9.39 -8.17
C PHE A 102 2.00 10.30 -6.96
N LYS A 103 2.23 11.60 -7.14
CA LYS A 103 1.99 12.57 -6.07
C LYS A 103 0.49 12.71 -5.76
N ASN A 104 0.04 12.14 -4.66
CA ASN A 104 -1.27 12.37 -4.09
C ASN A 104 -1.28 13.72 -3.32
N GLN A 105 -1.66 14.79 -4.03
CA GLN A 105 -1.82 16.14 -3.43
C GLN A 105 -2.78 16.17 -2.22
N GLU A 106 -3.68 15.19 -2.11
CA GLU A 106 -4.64 15.06 -1.01
C GLU A 106 -4.04 14.52 0.31
N PHE A 107 -2.83 13.94 0.28
CA PHE A 107 -2.15 13.38 1.46
C PHE A 107 -0.86 14.13 1.85
N ASN A 108 -0.67 15.33 1.31
CA ASN A 108 0.50 16.18 1.55
C ASN A 108 1.83 15.48 1.24
N ASP A 109 1.90 14.71 0.15
CA ASP A 109 3.14 14.08 -0.27
C ASP A 109 4.29 15.08 -0.35
N ILE A 110 5.32 14.78 0.44
CA ILE A 110 6.40 15.68 0.80
C ILE A 110 7.29 15.97 -0.43
N ASN A 111 7.39 15.02 -1.37
CA ASN A 111 8.16 15.17 -2.60
C ASN A 111 7.28 15.15 -3.86
N ASN A 112 7.90 15.43 -5.00
CA ASN A 112 7.25 15.59 -6.30
C ASN A 112 7.45 14.38 -7.24
N ASP A 113 8.04 13.28 -6.74
CA ASP A 113 8.57 12.15 -7.53
C ASP A 113 8.24 10.79 -6.88
N ASN A 114 8.75 9.68 -7.42
CA ASN A 114 8.61 8.34 -6.83
C ASN A 114 9.22 8.30 -5.42
N ASP A 115 8.44 7.85 -4.44
CA ASP A 115 8.81 7.86 -3.03
C ASP A 115 8.65 6.46 -2.40
N VAL A 116 9.50 6.17 -1.42
CA VAL A 116 9.29 5.10 -0.46
C VAL A 116 8.88 5.72 0.85
N ALA A 117 7.72 5.32 1.38
CA ALA A 117 7.15 5.93 2.57
C ALA A 117 6.72 4.90 3.61
N VAL A 118 6.76 5.33 4.88
CA VAL A 118 6.34 4.52 6.03
C VAL A 118 5.10 5.13 6.65
N GLY A 119 4.03 4.35 6.74
CA GLY A 119 2.75 4.75 7.35
C GLY A 119 2.44 3.94 8.60
N VAL A 120 1.95 4.60 9.65
CA VAL A 120 1.46 3.96 10.88
C VAL A 120 0.05 4.45 11.18
N ASN A 121 -0.93 3.55 11.04
CA ASN A 121 -2.35 3.83 11.26
C ASN A 121 -2.92 5.03 10.47
N SER A 122 -2.20 5.57 9.48
CA SER A 122 -2.63 6.69 8.64
C SER A 122 -2.20 6.51 7.20
N VAL A 123 -3.00 7.04 6.26
CA VAL A 123 -2.61 7.19 4.85
C VAL A 123 -1.63 8.34 4.65
N THR A 124 -1.47 9.23 5.63
CA THR A 124 -0.38 10.20 5.64
C THR A 124 0.89 9.51 6.13
N SER A 125 1.94 9.61 5.34
CA SER A 125 3.26 9.07 5.65
C SER A 125 3.84 9.70 6.92
N LEU A 126 4.41 8.87 7.80
CA LEU A 126 5.18 9.32 8.95
C LEU A 126 6.54 9.85 8.51
N GLU A 127 7.18 9.13 7.59
CA GLU A 127 8.46 9.46 6.97
C GLU A 127 8.42 9.02 5.50
N SER A 128 9.11 9.74 4.63
CA SER A 128 9.22 9.42 3.20
C SER A 128 10.59 9.81 2.67
N GLU A 129 11.16 8.98 1.83
CA GLU A 129 12.41 9.24 1.14
C GLU A 129 12.24 9.03 -0.36
N LYS A 130 12.90 9.89 -1.13
CA LYS A 130 12.91 9.76 -2.59
C LYS A 130 13.68 8.51 -2.99
N ALA A 131 13.08 7.69 -3.86
CA ALA A 131 13.66 6.45 -4.37
C ALA A 131 14.83 6.68 -5.35
#